data_AF-A0A9Q4H264-F1
#
_entry.id   AF-A0A9Q4H264-F1
#
_cell.length_a   1.000
_cell.length_b   1.000
_cell.length_c   1.000
_cell.angle_alpha   90.00
_cell.angle_beta   90.00
_cell.angle_gamma   90.00
#
_symmetry.space_group_name_H-M   'P 1'
#
loop_
_entity.id
_entity.type
_entity.pdbx_description
1 polymer ?
#
loop_
_entity_poly.entity_id
_entity_poly.type
_entity_poly.pdbx_seq_one_letter_code
_entity_poly.pdbx_strand_id
1 'polypeptide(L)'
;MPRLKTVSPGTGGYTRRRAGRGFTYWGANGRRITREDTLERIRGLAIPPAWNQVWIAAEENSHIQATGVDDAGRTQYLYHPRWRAERDAEKFEKSISFGQTLPSLRRRVTRDLRSGARDGDGGAASRTTGTGRGAA
;
A
#
# COMPACT_ATOMS: atom_id res chain seq x y z
N MET A 1 9.85 27.76 0.57
CA MET A 1 9.04 26.65 0.00
C MET A 1 8.20 26.04 1.12
N PRO A 2 6.87 25.94 0.96
CA PRO A 2 5.99 25.44 2.02
C PRO A 2 6.23 23.95 2.34
N ARG A 3 6.00 23.57 3.60
CA ARG A 3 6.14 22.19 4.11
C ARG A 3 5.05 21.29 3.53
N LEU A 4 5.39 20.03 3.21
CA LEU A 4 4.44 19.03 2.73
C LEU A 4 3.41 18.67 3.83
N LYS A 5 2.15 18.54 3.44
CA LYS A 5 1.02 18.20 4.32
C LYS A 5 0.56 16.76 4.10
N THR A 6 0.37 16.03 5.20
CA THR A 6 -0.29 14.74 5.19
C THR A 6 -1.81 14.96 5.13
N VAL A 7 -2.48 14.36 4.15
CA VAL A 7 -3.91 14.51 3.89
C VAL A 7 -4.58 13.15 3.67
N SER A 8 -5.82 12.99 4.12
CA SER A 8 -6.61 11.80 3.81
C SER A 8 -7.45 12.04 2.54
N PRO A 9 -7.31 11.22 1.49
CA PRO A 9 -8.14 11.34 0.29
C PRO A 9 -9.64 11.24 0.61
N GLY A 10 -10.46 11.92 -0.18
CA GLY A 10 -11.92 11.91 -0.03
C GLY A 10 -12.49 12.92 0.97
N THR A 11 -11.64 13.59 1.76
CA THR A 11 -12.08 14.69 2.64
C THR A 11 -11.66 16.03 2.04
N GLY A 12 -12.61 16.94 1.80
CA GLY A 12 -12.35 18.22 1.14
C GLY A 12 -11.88 18.05 -0.31
N GLY A 13 -11.15 19.03 -0.84
CA GLY A 13 -10.59 18.96 -2.20
C GLY A 13 -11.60 19.17 -3.33
N TYR A 14 -11.27 18.61 -4.49
CA TYR A 14 -12.07 18.66 -5.71
C TYR A 14 -12.42 17.26 -6.20
N THR A 15 -13.56 17.16 -6.89
CA THR A 15 -13.99 15.95 -7.59
C THR A 15 -14.06 16.19 -9.09
N ARG A 16 -13.72 15.17 -9.89
CA ARG A 16 -13.80 15.22 -11.35
C ARG A 16 -15.09 14.57 -11.84
N ARG A 17 -15.79 15.21 -12.77
CA ARG A 17 -16.98 14.67 -13.45
C ARG A 17 -16.83 14.78 -14.96
N ARG A 18 -17.24 13.77 -15.71
CA ARG A 18 -17.30 13.84 -17.18
C ARG A 18 -18.32 14.87 -17.62
N ALA A 19 -17.99 15.65 -18.65
CA ALA A 19 -18.89 16.62 -19.27
C ALA A 19 -18.59 16.71 -20.77
N GLY A 20 -19.45 16.12 -21.59
CA GLY A 20 -19.25 16.03 -23.04
C GLY A 20 -17.90 15.38 -23.38
N ARG A 21 -17.04 16.10 -24.10
CA ARG A 21 -15.71 15.65 -24.51
C ARG A 21 -14.61 15.84 -23.45
N GLY A 22 -14.94 16.45 -22.31
CA GLY A 22 -13.95 16.81 -21.29
C GLY A 22 -14.40 16.51 -19.86
N PHE A 23 -13.79 17.23 -18.94
CA PHE A 23 -14.05 17.10 -17.50
C PHE A 23 -14.43 18.44 -16.88
N THR A 24 -15.29 18.37 -15.87
CA THR A 24 -15.56 19.48 -14.95
C THR A 24 -15.09 19.11 -13.56
N TYR A 25 -14.72 20.13 -12.80
CA TYR A 25 -14.21 19.97 -11.45
C TYR A 25 -15.13 20.69 -10.47
N TRP A 26 -15.33 20.07 -9.31
CA TRP A 26 -16.29 20.50 -8.31
C TRP A 26 -15.63 20.52 -6.95
N GLY A 27 -15.76 21.61 -6.21
CA GLY A 27 -15.30 21.71 -4.84
C GLY A 27 -16.16 20.88 -3.88
N ALA A 28 -15.60 20.59 -2.71
CA ALA A 28 -16.32 19.94 -1.61
C ALA A 28 -17.60 20.69 -1.18
N ASN A 29 -17.68 22.00 -1.45
CA ASN A 29 -18.87 22.83 -1.24
C ASN A 29 -19.95 22.70 -2.34
N GLY A 30 -19.76 21.79 -3.31
CA GLY A 30 -20.69 21.59 -4.42
C GLY A 30 -20.64 22.68 -5.50
N ARG A 31 -19.70 23.65 -5.43
CA ARG A 31 -19.53 24.67 -6.46
C ARG A 31 -18.59 24.19 -7.56
N ARG A 32 -18.94 24.51 -8.80
CA ARG A 32 -18.07 24.25 -9.95
C ARG A 32 -16.81 25.13 -9.87
N ILE A 33 -15.66 24.51 -10.10
CA ILE A 33 -14.37 25.21 -10.18
C ILE A 33 -14.23 25.82 -11.58
N THR A 34 -14.07 27.14 -11.61
CA THR A 34 -13.91 27.92 -12.84
C THR A 34 -12.67 28.80 -12.82
N ARG A 35 -11.96 28.90 -11.68
CA ARG A 35 -10.74 29.68 -11.58
C ARG A 35 -9.63 29.02 -12.40
N GLU A 36 -9.00 29.80 -13.29
CA GLU A 36 -8.04 29.28 -14.25
C GLU A 36 -6.77 28.74 -13.57
N ASP A 37 -6.26 29.42 -12.54
CA ASP A 37 -5.11 28.96 -11.73
C ASP A 37 -5.26 27.52 -11.21
N THR A 38 -6.48 27.21 -10.76
CA THR A 38 -6.83 25.92 -10.19
C THR A 38 -6.95 24.87 -11.29
N LEU A 39 -7.54 25.25 -12.43
CA LEU A 39 -7.69 24.36 -13.58
C LEU A 39 -6.33 24.04 -14.20
N GLU A 40 -5.44 25.02 -14.34
CA GLU A 40 -4.06 24.83 -14.83
C GLU A 40 -3.30 23.86 -13.94
N ARG A 41 -3.35 24.05 -12.62
CA ARG A 41 -2.73 23.11 -11.67
C ARG A 41 -3.26 21.70 -11.86
N ILE A 42 -4.58 21.54 -11.96
CA ILE A 42 -5.20 20.22 -12.15
C ILE A 42 -4.77 19.59 -13.48
N ARG A 43 -4.68 20.36 -14.57
CA ARG A 43 -4.16 19.88 -15.86
C ARG A 43 -2.70 19.44 -15.74
N GLY A 44 -1.88 20.19 -15.02
CA GLY A 44 -0.47 19.86 -14.75
C GLY A 44 -0.27 18.56 -13.95
N LEU A 45 -1.27 18.10 -13.21
CA LEU A 45 -1.24 16.80 -12.53
C LEU A 45 -1.31 15.60 -13.50
N ALA A 46 -1.71 15.81 -14.76
CA ALA A 46 -1.81 14.78 -15.80
C ALA A 46 -2.62 13.53 -15.34
N ILE A 47 -3.74 13.75 -14.65
CA ILE A 47 -4.57 12.66 -14.12
C ILE A 47 -5.17 11.86 -15.29
N PRO A 48 -4.90 10.54 -15.40
CA PRO A 48 -5.35 9.73 -16.53
C PRO A 48 -6.86 9.85 -16.77
N PRO A 49 -7.31 9.97 -18.03
CA PRO A 49 -8.73 10.14 -18.35
C PRO A 49 -9.58 8.89 -18.07
N ALA A 50 -8.95 7.72 -18.00
CA ALA A 50 -9.59 6.46 -17.65
C ALA A 50 -10.03 6.40 -16.17
N TRP A 51 -9.39 7.16 -15.27
CA TRP A 51 -9.73 7.08 -13.85
C TRP A 51 -11.15 7.58 -13.56
N ASN A 52 -11.88 6.77 -12.80
CA ASN A 52 -13.20 7.07 -12.27
C ASN A 52 -13.09 7.51 -10.79
N GLN A 53 -14.18 8.06 -10.24
CA GLN A 53 -14.26 8.49 -8.83
C GLN A 53 -13.05 9.33 -8.38
N VAL A 54 -12.62 10.28 -9.23
CA VAL A 54 -11.39 11.03 -8.99
C VAL A 54 -11.59 12.09 -7.92
N TRP A 55 -10.72 12.05 -6.93
CA TRP A 55 -10.51 13.08 -5.93
C TRP A 55 -9.18 13.79 -6.18
N ILE A 56 -9.14 15.09 -5.95
CA ILE A 56 -7.95 15.94 -6.18
C ILE A 56 -7.77 16.83 -4.96
N ALA A 57 -6.55 16.91 -4.43
CA ALA A 57 -6.24 17.78 -3.31
C ALA A 57 -6.44 19.26 -3.68
N ALA A 58 -6.94 20.06 -2.73
CA ALA A 58 -7.08 21.51 -2.92
C ALA A 58 -5.72 22.22 -2.88
N GLU A 59 -4.85 21.81 -1.95
CA GLU A 59 -3.55 22.43 -1.74
C GLU A 59 -2.44 21.69 -2.49
N GLU A 60 -1.55 22.45 -3.12
CA GLU A 60 -0.44 21.93 -3.92
C GLU A 60 0.62 21.20 -3.10
N ASN A 61 0.81 21.58 -1.82
CA ASN A 61 1.78 20.92 -0.92
C ASN A 61 1.22 19.65 -0.26
N SER A 62 0.09 19.12 -0.72
CA SER A 62 -0.46 17.84 -0.25
C SER A 62 0.39 16.68 -0.75
N HIS A 63 0.79 15.77 0.13
CA HIS A 63 1.62 14.63 -0.25
C HIS A 63 0.93 13.70 -1.26
N ILE A 64 -0.40 13.58 -1.20
CA ILE A 64 -1.26 12.99 -2.23
C ILE A 64 -1.92 14.14 -2.98
N GLN A 65 -1.73 14.18 -4.29
CA GLN A 65 -2.32 15.19 -5.17
C GLN A 65 -3.64 14.75 -5.78
N ALA A 66 -3.77 13.47 -6.11
CA ALA A 66 -5.02 12.92 -6.62
C ALA A 66 -5.14 11.43 -6.32
N THR A 67 -6.37 10.96 -6.27
CA THR A 67 -6.71 9.54 -6.27
C THR A 67 -7.82 9.27 -7.27
N GLY A 68 -7.91 8.03 -7.74
CA GLY A 68 -8.99 7.61 -8.63
C GLY A 68 -9.02 6.10 -8.76
N VAL A 69 -10.09 5.57 -9.33
CA VAL A 69 -10.27 4.14 -9.58
C VAL A 69 -9.95 3.87 -11.05
N ASP A 70 -9.01 2.97 -11.33
CA ASP A 70 -8.68 2.58 -12.72
C ASP A 70 -9.74 1.64 -13.33
N ASP A 71 -9.57 1.30 -14.61
CA ASP A 71 -10.50 0.40 -15.32
C ASP A 71 -10.51 -1.03 -14.75
N ALA A 72 -9.49 -1.40 -13.97
CA ALA A 72 -9.42 -2.67 -13.25
C ALA A 72 -10.02 -2.60 -11.84
N GLY A 73 -10.67 -1.48 -11.46
CA GLY A 73 -11.30 -1.31 -10.16
C GLY A 73 -10.33 -1.03 -9.01
N ARG A 74 -9.05 -0.74 -9.30
CA ARG A 74 -8.03 -0.48 -8.28
C ARG A 74 -7.94 1.00 -7.97
N THR A 75 -7.75 1.33 -6.69
CA THR A 75 -7.48 2.71 -6.29
C THR A 75 -6.03 3.08 -6.61
N GLN A 76 -5.88 4.03 -7.51
CA GLN A 76 -4.61 4.60 -7.92
C GLN A 76 -4.37 5.95 -7.23
N TYR A 77 -3.09 6.25 -6.98
CA TYR A 77 -2.64 7.43 -6.25
C TYR A 77 -1.64 8.23 -7.10
N LEU A 78 -1.80 9.54 -7.11
CA LEU A 78 -0.83 10.49 -7.62
C LEU A 78 -0.21 11.23 -6.44
N TYR A 79 1.08 11.02 -6.20
CA TYR A 79 1.82 11.67 -5.12
C TYR A 79 2.54 12.94 -5.59
N HIS A 80 2.74 13.86 -4.66
CA HIS A 80 3.64 15.00 -4.86
C HIS A 80 5.05 14.49 -5.20
N PRO A 81 5.74 15.02 -6.24
CA PRO A 81 7.04 14.51 -6.67
C PRO A 81 8.08 14.47 -5.55
N ARG A 82 8.13 15.53 -4.74
CA ARG A 82 9.03 15.61 -3.59
C ARG A 82 8.74 14.56 -2.50
N TRP A 83 7.46 14.26 -2.24
CA TRP A 83 7.10 13.20 -1.30
C TRP A 83 7.58 11.84 -1.79
N ARG A 84 7.43 11.57 -3.09
CA ARG A 84 7.93 10.34 -3.70
C ARG A 84 9.44 10.19 -3.49
N ALA A 85 10.21 11.25 -3.79
CA ALA A 85 11.66 11.26 -3.62
C ALA A 85 12.10 11.01 -2.16
N GLU A 86 11.48 11.70 -1.19
CA GLU A 86 11.80 11.54 0.24
C GLU A 86 11.47 10.12 0.74
N ARG A 87 10.32 9.56 0.33
CA ARG A 87 9.91 8.21 0.76
C ARG A 87 10.69 7.10 0.09
N ASP A 88 11.13 7.28 -1.14
CA ASP A 88 11.94 6.30 -1.85
C ASP A 88 13.34 6.21 -1.21
N ALA A 89 13.94 7.35 -0.84
CA ALA A 89 15.20 7.37 -0.10
C ALA A 89 15.08 6.65 1.26
N GLU A 90 14.04 6.93 2.05
CA GLU A 90 13.83 6.28 3.35
C GLU A 90 13.63 4.76 3.22
N LYS A 91 12.90 4.31 2.20
CA LYS A 91 12.70 2.87 1.94
C LYS A 91 13.99 2.17 1.52
N PHE A 92 14.82 2.86 0.74
CA PHE A 92 16.11 2.33 0.30
C PHE A 92 17.04 2.11 1.52
N GLU A 93 17.15 3.09 2.40
CA GLU A 93 17.93 2.97 3.64
C GLU A 93 17.43 1.84 4.56
N LYS A 94 16.11 1.71 4.69
CA LYS A 94 15.50 0.59 5.44
C LYS A 94 15.83 -0.77 4.81
N SER A 95 15.89 -0.85 3.49
CA SER A 95 16.22 -2.09 2.77
C SER A 95 17.67 -2.49 2.98
N ILE A 96 18.61 -1.53 3.00
CA ILE A 96 20.01 -1.77 3.36
C ILE A 96 20.11 -2.30 4.79
N SER A 97 19.47 -1.62 5.73
CA SER A 97 19.46 -2.00 7.14
C SER A 97 18.90 -3.41 7.34
N PHE A 98 17.79 -3.74 6.66
CA PHE A 98 17.25 -5.09 6.67
C PHE A 98 18.22 -6.12 6.09
N GLY A 99 18.86 -5.82 4.96
CA GLY A 99 19.87 -6.67 4.34
C GLY A 99 21.02 -7.03 5.29
N GLN A 100 21.47 -6.08 6.11
CA GLN A 100 22.51 -6.30 7.13
C GLN A 100 22.04 -7.24 8.26
N THR A 101 20.74 -7.30 8.55
CA THR A 101 20.18 -8.20 9.57
C THR A 101 19.90 -9.62 9.05
N LEU A 102 19.88 -9.84 7.72
CA LEU A 102 19.57 -11.15 7.13
C LEU A 102 20.51 -12.29 7.59
N PRO A 103 21.84 -12.10 7.71
CA PRO A 103 22.72 -13.18 8.13
C PRO A 103 22.45 -13.71 9.54
N SER A 104 22.12 -12.82 10.49
CA SER A 104 21.81 -13.23 11.88
C SER A 104 20.42 -13.88 11.96
N LEU A 105 19.44 -13.32 11.24
CA LEU A 105 18.10 -13.88 11.14
C LEU A 105 18.13 -15.28 10.53
N ARG A 106 18.85 -15.46 9.41
CA ARG A 106 19.02 -16.76 8.75
C ARG A 106 19.65 -17.80 9.67
N ARG A 107 20.66 -17.42 10.47
CA ARG A 107 21.28 -18.31 11.48
C ARG A 107 20.29 -18.75 12.54
N ARG A 108 19.45 -17.84 13.05
CA ARG A 108 18.41 -18.17 14.03
C ARG A 108 17.37 -19.12 13.43
N VAL A 109 16.78 -18.77 12.28
CA VAL A 109 15.81 -19.63 11.58
C VAL A 109 16.38 -21.03 11.30
N THR A 110 17.62 -21.12 10.83
CA THR A 110 18.27 -22.42 10.56
C THR A 110 18.44 -23.25 11.84
N ARG A 111 18.78 -22.62 12.97
CA ARG A 111 18.87 -23.32 14.25
C ARG A 111 17.50 -23.84 14.68
N ASP A 112 16.49 -23.00 14.61
CA ASP A 112 15.14 -23.30 15.08
C ASP A 112 14.50 -24.45 14.27
N LEU A 113 14.72 -24.45 12.94
CA LEU A 113 14.31 -25.55 12.06
C LEU A 113 15.03 -26.88 12.39
N ARG A 114 16.30 -26.83 12.81
CA ARG A 114 17.07 -28.01 13.22
C ARG A 114 16.67 -28.54 14.60
N SER A 115 16.19 -27.68 15.51
CA SER A 115 15.63 -28.11 16.79
C SER A 115 14.23 -28.71 16.62
N GLY A 116 13.37 -28.12 15.79
CA GLY A 116 12.04 -28.68 15.51
C GLY A 116 12.05 -30.03 14.80
N ALA A 117 13.10 -30.35 14.05
CA ALA A 117 13.29 -31.67 13.45
C ALA A 117 13.66 -32.78 14.45
N ARG A 118 14.05 -32.43 15.69
CA ARG A 118 14.38 -33.42 16.74
C ARG A 118 13.19 -33.82 17.62
N ASP A 119 12.09 -33.08 17.53
CA ASP A 119 10.89 -33.31 18.34
C ASP A 119 9.76 -34.03 17.56
N GLY A 120 10.06 -34.51 16.34
CA GLY A 120 9.06 -35.03 15.40
C GLY A 120 9.29 -36.45 14.85
N ASP A 121 10.27 -37.21 15.34
CA ASP A 121 10.45 -38.62 14.92
C ASP A 121 10.48 -39.56 16.13
N GLY A 122 9.28 -39.86 16.62
CA GLY A 122 8.99 -40.92 17.58
C GLY A 122 8.18 -42.04 16.93
N GLY A 123 8.51 -42.41 15.68
CA GLY A 123 8.01 -43.62 15.04
C GLY A 123 8.67 -44.87 15.62
N ALA A 124 8.34 -45.24 16.86
CA ALA A 124 8.80 -46.51 17.45
C ALA A 124 7.71 -47.58 17.32
N ALA A 125 7.85 -48.38 16.26
CA ALA A 125 7.23 -49.68 16.15
C ALA A 125 7.72 -50.62 17.26
N SER A 126 6.79 -51.22 18.00
CA SER A 126 7.04 -52.41 18.83
C SER A 126 5.90 -53.41 18.65
N ARG A 127 6.14 -54.40 17.77
CA ARG A 127 5.45 -55.69 17.77
C ARG A 127 5.95 -56.49 18.97
N THR A 128 5.08 -57.07 19.82
CA THR A 128 5.27 -58.44 20.36
C THR A 128 4.00 -58.94 21.05
N THR A 129 3.32 -59.89 20.38
CA THR A 129 2.69 -61.13 20.89
C THR A 129 2.32 -61.27 22.37
N GLY A 130 1.07 -61.73 22.58
CA GLY A 130 0.86 -63.12 23.02
C GLY A 130 0.38 -63.36 24.46
N THR A 131 -0.84 -63.90 24.53
CA THR A 131 -1.21 -65.08 25.34
C THR A 131 -1.51 -64.89 26.84
N GLY A 132 -2.80 -65.06 27.17
CA GLY A 132 -3.19 -66.10 28.13
C GLY A 132 -4.05 -65.68 29.34
N ARG A 133 -5.31 -66.15 29.34
CA ARG A 133 -5.97 -66.95 30.41
C ARG A 133 -6.20 -66.25 31.78
N GLY A 134 -7.33 -66.31 32.48
CA GLY A 134 -8.57 -67.09 32.43
C GLY A 134 -9.55 -66.51 33.48
N ALA A 135 -10.85 -66.70 33.29
CA ALA A 135 -11.71 -67.52 34.15
C ALA A 135 -12.03 -66.92 35.54
N ALA A 136 -13.23 -66.33 35.66
CA ALA A 136 -14.28 -66.72 36.62
C ALA A 136 -15.56 -65.93 36.29
#